data_AF-A0A968MFY4-F1
#
_entry.id   AF-A0A968MFY4-F1
#
_cell.length_a   1.000
_cell.length_b   1.000
_cell.length_c   1.000
_cell.angle_alpha   90.00
_cell.angle_beta   90.00
_cell.angle_gamma   90.00
#
_symmetry.space_group_name_H-M   'P 1'
#
loop_
_entity.id
_entity.type
_entity.pdbx_description
1 polymer ?
#
loop_
_entity_poly.entity_id
_entity_poly.type
_entity_poly.pdbx_seq_one_letter_code
_entity_poly.pdbx_strand_id
1 'polypeptide(L)'
;MYWYISLGNSFELVKYSESDNDNDSYNRLYVTGDFNGDGRGDLMNFGFNFYNGAESTDNWNAYYSFNNNFEQGFVKHILNGLNQKITINYQPITHKQNYDEEKFFDFYSNISDYTFPLISAQIPLYCVYNANLPDGNGSYYAVDYSYGDAVFHIQGKGFLGFKEFTTFNTLTTKNKPPYLITHL
;
A
#
# COMPACT_ATOMS: atom_id res chain seq x y z
N MET A 1 -0.94 26.16 11.32
CA MET A 1 -1.51 24.82 11.07
C MET A 1 -1.56 24.04 12.38
N TYR A 2 -2.66 23.33 12.63
CA TYR A 2 -2.80 22.47 13.81
C TYR A 2 -3.09 21.05 13.34
N TRP A 3 -2.36 20.10 13.89
CA TRP A 3 -2.45 18.68 13.58
C TRP A 3 -3.14 17.97 14.73
N TYR A 4 -4.29 17.38 14.44
CA TYR A 4 -5.07 16.62 15.42
C TYR A 4 -5.14 15.14 15.03
N ILE A 5 -5.16 14.26 16.02
CA ILE A 5 -5.51 12.84 15.85
C ILE A 5 -6.89 12.57 16.46
N SER A 6 -7.71 11.79 15.78
CA SER A 6 -9.00 11.33 16.31
C SER A 6 -8.79 10.13 17.22
N LEU A 7 -9.33 10.20 18.43
CA LEU A 7 -9.40 9.08 19.38
C LEU A 7 -10.74 8.33 19.29
N GLY A 8 -11.58 8.68 18.31
CA GLY A 8 -12.92 8.13 18.09
C GLY A 8 -14.04 8.85 18.86
N ASN A 9 -13.73 9.45 20.01
CA ASN A 9 -14.67 10.27 20.80
C ASN A 9 -14.21 11.73 21.00
N SER A 10 -12.94 12.03 20.69
CA SER A 10 -12.35 13.35 20.80
C SER A 10 -11.22 13.52 19.79
N PHE A 11 -10.69 14.74 19.71
CA PHE A 11 -9.47 15.06 18.98
C PHE A 11 -8.39 15.51 19.95
N GLU A 12 -7.18 14.98 19.77
CA GLU A 12 -6.00 15.37 20.54
C GLU A 12 -5.03 16.13 19.63
N LEU A 13 -4.52 17.27 20.09
CA LEU A 13 -3.53 18.04 19.35
C LEU A 13 -2.19 17.30 19.41
N VAL A 14 -1.69 16.87 18.24
CA VAL A 14 -0.41 16.17 18.09
C VAL A 14 0.72 17.17 17.87
N LYS A 15 0.48 18.18 17.02
CA LYS A 15 1.49 19.15 16.61
C LYS A 15 0.83 20.44 16.17
N TYR A 16 1.52 21.56 16.31
CA TYR A 16 1.11 22.81 15.69
C TYR A 16 2.33 23.60 15.25
N SER A 17 2.10 24.52 14.32
CA SER A 17 3.10 25.45 13.80
C SER A 17 2.41 26.71 13.31
N GLU A 18 3.02 27.86 13.55
CA GLU A 18 2.48 29.18 13.22
C GLU A 18 3.52 29.96 12.41
N SER A 19 3.04 30.75 11.43
CA SER A 19 3.85 31.65 10.62
C SER A 19 3.20 33.02 10.65
N ASP A 20 4.01 34.06 10.80
CA ASP A 20 3.59 35.46 10.72
C ASP A 20 3.62 36.00 9.27
N ASN A 21 3.99 35.16 8.30
CA ASN A 21 4.02 35.52 6.89
C ASN A 21 2.69 35.18 6.22
N ASP A 22 1.91 36.20 5.86
CA ASP A 22 0.61 36.06 5.21
C ASP A 22 0.65 35.17 3.96
N ASN A 23 1.77 35.15 3.23
CA ASN A 23 1.91 34.33 2.02
C ASN A 23 1.73 32.84 2.31
N ASP A 24 2.11 32.39 3.50
CA ASP A 24 2.05 30.98 3.88
C ASP A 24 0.59 30.53 4.07
N SER A 25 -0.38 31.43 4.24
CA SER A 25 -1.80 31.11 4.40
C SER A 25 -2.54 30.82 3.10
N TYR A 26 -1.95 31.10 1.94
CA TYR A 26 -2.64 30.96 0.67
C TYR A 26 -2.95 29.50 0.33
N ASN A 27 -4.22 29.18 0.09
CA ASN A 27 -4.70 27.83 -0.23
C ASN A 27 -3.93 27.16 -1.41
N ARG A 28 -3.48 27.95 -2.39
CA ARG A 28 -2.68 27.47 -3.54
C ARG A 28 -1.38 26.77 -3.16
N LEU A 29 -0.88 26.98 -1.94
CA LEU A 29 0.33 26.36 -1.42
C LEU A 29 0.07 24.97 -0.81
N TYR A 30 -1.17 24.49 -0.81
CA TYR A 30 -1.56 23.24 -0.19
C TYR A 30 -2.25 22.32 -1.20
N VAL A 31 -1.94 21.04 -1.12
CA VAL A 31 -2.59 20.02 -1.93
C VAL A 31 -2.71 18.72 -1.12
N THR A 32 -3.85 18.05 -1.28
CA THR A 32 -4.11 16.74 -0.69
C THR A 32 -4.14 15.68 -1.78
N GLY A 33 -3.61 14.50 -1.49
CA GLY A 33 -3.59 13.37 -2.43
C GLY A 33 -2.92 12.16 -1.79
N ASP A 34 -2.98 11.00 -2.42
CA ASP A 34 -2.22 9.82 -2.01
C ASP A 34 -0.85 9.87 -2.70
N PHE A 35 0.14 10.43 -2.02
CA PHE A 35 1.46 10.69 -2.61
C PHE A 35 2.43 9.54 -2.37
N ASN A 36 2.22 8.74 -1.33
CA ASN A 36 3.01 7.55 -1.03
C ASN A 36 2.42 6.24 -1.62
N GLY A 37 1.20 6.30 -2.19
CA GLY A 37 0.52 5.17 -2.80
C GLY A 37 -0.08 4.20 -1.78
N ASP A 38 -0.33 4.59 -0.54
CA ASP A 38 -0.92 3.71 0.48
C ASP A 38 -2.46 3.74 0.48
N GLY A 39 -3.10 4.46 -0.44
CA GLY A 39 -4.56 4.57 -0.52
C GLY A 39 -5.18 5.47 0.54
N ARG A 40 -4.37 6.24 1.29
CA ARG A 40 -4.81 7.25 2.26
C ARG A 40 -4.49 8.64 1.74
N GLY A 41 -5.25 9.62 2.22
CA GLY A 41 -4.99 11.01 1.89
C GLY A 41 -3.78 11.53 2.66
N ASP A 42 -2.78 11.99 1.94
CA ASP A 42 -1.64 12.75 2.44
C ASP A 42 -1.86 14.26 2.21
N LEU A 43 -0.97 15.05 2.82
CA LEU A 43 -0.92 16.49 2.66
C LEU A 43 0.47 16.89 2.16
N MET A 44 0.52 17.75 1.15
CA MET A 44 1.75 18.36 0.68
C MET A 44 1.59 19.87 0.63
N ASN A 45 2.68 20.60 0.85
CA ASN A 45 2.70 22.04 0.70
C ASN A 45 3.99 22.59 0.12
N PHE A 46 3.90 23.81 -0.39
CA PHE A 46 5.04 24.58 -0.84
C PHE A 46 5.39 25.67 0.18
N GLY A 47 6.67 25.73 0.54
CA GLY A 47 7.27 26.73 1.39
C GLY A 47 7.31 26.40 2.86
N PHE A 48 6.60 27.18 3.68
CA PHE A 48 6.65 27.08 5.14
C PHE A 48 6.40 25.66 5.64
N ASN A 49 7.32 25.11 6.43
CA ASN A 49 7.17 23.77 6.99
C ASN A 49 6.26 23.83 8.21
N PHE A 50 5.00 23.45 8.03
CA PHE A 50 3.99 23.52 9.08
C PHE A 50 3.94 22.31 10.01
N TYR A 51 4.92 21.41 9.95
CA TYR A 51 5.09 20.35 10.95
C TYR A 51 6.15 20.74 11.99
N ASN A 52 7.30 21.27 11.55
CA ASN A 52 8.39 21.65 12.45
C ASN A 52 8.50 23.15 12.73
N GLY A 53 7.79 24.00 11.98
CA GLY A 53 7.85 25.46 12.15
C GLY A 53 9.21 26.02 11.73
N ALA A 54 9.51 25.95 10.43
CA ALA A 54 10.72 26.52 9.85
C ALA A 54 10.36 27.74 8.98
N GLU A 55 11.33 28.61 8.72
CA GLU A 55 11.12 29.73 7.78
C GLU A 55 10.61 29.25 6.42
N SER A 56 9.84 30.11 5.74
CA SER A 56 9.32 29.82 4.41
C SER A 56 10.49 29.68 3.42
N THR A 57 10.47 28.60 2.62
CA THR A 57 11.52 28.28 1.64
C THR A 57 10.90 28.04 0.26
N ASP A 58 11.70 27.76 -0.76
CA ASP A 58 11.17 27.34 -2.07
C ASP A 58 11.11 25.80 -2.20
N ASN A 59 10.73 25.11 -1.12
CA ASN A 59 10.70 23.64 -1.06
C ASN A 59 9.28 23.09 -0.97
N TRP A 60 9.10 21.89 -1.51
CA TRP A 60 7.91 21.08 -1.24
C TRP A 60 8.12 20.25 0.04
N ASN A 61 7.15 20.30 0.96
CA ASN A 61 7.10 19.42 2.12
C ASN A 61 5.93 18.46 1.95
N ALA A 62 6.21 17.15 2.06
CA ALA A 62 5.19 16.10 2.04
C ALA A 62 5.01 15.55 3.46
N TYR A 63 3.75 15.37 3.84
CA TYR A 63 3.34 14.86 5.14
C TYR A 63 2.42 13.68 4.91
N TYR A 64 2.98 12.50 5.17
CA TYR A 64 2.26 11.25 5.00
C TYR A 64 1.39 10.96 6.21
N SER A 65 0.18 10.46 5.98
CA SER A 65 -0.63 9.94 7.07
C SER A 65 0.14 8.85 7.82
N PHE A 66 0.09 8.85 9.16
CA PHE A 66 0.84 7.91 10.00
C PHE A 66 0.41 6.46 9.75
N ASN A 67 1.03 5.74 8.80
CA ASN A 67 1.19 4.30 8.90
C ASN A 67 2.09 3.66 7.85
N ASN A 68 3.09 2.91 8.31
CA ASN A 68 3.63 1.80 7.52
C ASN A 68 2.82 0.51 7.72
N ASN A 69 1.74 0.55 8.52
CA ASN A 69 0.86 -0.59 8.73
C ASN A 69 -0.26 -0.63 7.69
N PHE A 70 0.02 -1.32 6.60
CA PHE A 70 -0.91 -1.64 5.51
C PHE A 70 -2.06 -2.58 5.92
N GLU A 71 -2.12 -3.00 7.18
CA GLU A 71 -3.02 -4.09 7.61
C GLU A 71 -4.24 -3.58 8.39
N GLN A 72 -4.41 -2.26 8.57
CA GLN A 72 -5.54 -1.72 9.32
C GLN A 72 -6.88 -2.03 8.63
N GLY A 73 -7.79 -2.65 9.37
CA GLY A 73 -9.11 -3.04 8.86
C GLY A 73 -9.14 -4.39 8.12
N PHE A 74 -7.99 -5.04 7.92
CA PHE A 74 -7.89 -6.36 7.32
C PHE A 74 -7.78 -7.48 8.36
N VAL A 75 -8.17 -8.69 7.97
CA VAL A 75 -8.00 -9.89 8.82
C VAL A 75 -6.54 -10.30 8.83
N LYS A 76 -5.86 -10.09 9.96
CA LYS A 76 -4.44 -10.44 10.11
C LYS A 76 -4.22 -11.87 10.61
N HIS A 77 -5.10 -12.34 11.50
CA HIS A 77 -4.91 -13.59 12.22
C HIS A 77 -6.18 -14.41 12.23
N ILE A 78 -6.06 -15.68 11.86
CA ILE A 78 -7.12 -16.66 12.00
C ILE A 78 -6.57 -17.77 12.90
N LEU A 79 -7.19 -17.95 14.06
CA LEU A 79 -6.88 -19.07 14.95
C LEU A 79 -7.93 -20.15 14.75
N ASN A 80 -7.47 -21.40 14.67
CA ASN A 80 -8.38 -22.53 14.78
C ASN A 80 -8.58 -22.93 16.25
N GLY A 81 -9.56 -23.81 16.50
CA GLY A 81 -9.85 -24.33 17.84
C GLY A 81 -8.74 -25.17 18.49
N LEU A 82 -7.61 -25.36 17.80
CA LEU A 82 -6.40 -26.05 18.29
C LEU A 82 -5.22 -25.08 18.47
N ASN A 83 -5.49 -23.77 18.49
CA ASN A 83 -4.49 -22.72 18.68
C ASN A 83 -3.42 -22.63 17.57
N GLN A 84 -3.68 -23.19 16.39
CA GLN A 84 -2.86 -22.97 15.20
C GLN A 84 -3.27 -21.64 14.55
N LYS A 85 -2.28 -20.83 14.18
CA LYS A 85 -2.49 -19.43 13.78
C LYS A 85 -2.08 -19.20 12.32
N ILE A 86 -3.04 -18.91 11.45
CA ILE A 86 -2.75 -18.36 10.13
C ILE A 86 -2.49 -16.87 10.28
N THR A 87 -1.38 -16.39 9.73
CA THR A 87 -1.06 -14.95 9.64
C THR A 87 -1.09 -14.51 8.19
N ILE A 88 -1.81 -13.43 7.89
CA ILE A 88 -1.95 -12.86 6.55
C ILE A 88 -1.46 -11.42 6.60
N ASN A 89 -0.53 -11.09 5.73
CA ASN A 89 0.05 -9.76 5.64
C ASN A 89 -0.27 -9.15 4.26
N TYR A 90 -0.60 -7.86 4.25
CA TYR A 90 -1.09 -7.14 3.08
C TYR A 90 -0.19 -5.98 2.72
N GLN A 91 -0.13 -5.62 1.43
CA GLN A 91 0.45 -4.37 0.96
C GLN A 91 -0.22 -3.92 -0.34
N PRO A 92 -0.28 -2.61 -0.64
CA PRO A 92 -0.84 -2.13 -1.90
C PRO A 92 0.11 -2.36 -3.07
N ILE A 93 -0.41 -2.61 -4.28
CA ILE A 93 0.42 -2.88 -5.49
C ILE A 93 1.24 -1.66 -5.96
N THR A 94 0.94 -0.47 -5.46
CA THR A 94 1.72 0.77 -5.58
C THR A 94 2.96 0.76 -4.68
N HIS A 95 2.97 -0.04 -3.61
CA HIS A 95 4.12 -0.15 -2.72
C HIS A 95 5.24 -0.91 -3.41
N LYS A 96 6.36 -0.21 -3.62
CA LYS A 96 7.61 -0.84 -4.05
C LYS A 96 8.33 -1.33 -2.82
N GLN A 97 8.34 -2.65 -2.62
CA GLN A 97 9.23 -3.23 -1.63
C GLN A 97 10.67 -3.02 -2.08
N ASN A 98 11.53 -2.58 -1.16
CA ASN A 98 12.97 -2.55 -1.43
C ASN A 98 13.44 -3.96 -1.78
N TYR A 99 14.35 -4.07 -2.75
CA TYR A 99 14.94 -5.35 -3.13
C TYR A 99 15.43 -6.08 -1.88
N ASP A 100 14.91 -7.28 -1.68
CA ASP A 100 15.24 -8.18 -0.58
C ASP A 100 15.87 -9.41 -1.22
N GLU A 101 17.16 -9.65 -0.96
CA GLU A 101 17.91 -10.76 -1.55
C GLU A 101 17.30 -12.13 -1.23
N GLU A 102 16.52 -12.21 -0.14
CA GLU A 102 15.83 -13.44 0.25
C GLU A 102 14.50 -13.64 -0.50
N LYS A 103 13.99 -12.60 -1.18
CA LYS A 103 12.76 -12.67 -1.98
C LYS A 103 13.04 -13.03 -3.42
N PHE A 104 12.35 -14.06 -3.87
CA PHE A 104 12.56 -14.64 -5.20
C PHE A 104 11.90 -13.85 -6.34
N PHE A 105 10.91 -12.98 -6.04
CA PHE A 105 10.15 -12.21 -7.02
C PHE A 105 9.68 -10.86 -6.46
N ASP A 106 9.49 -9.89 -7.36
CA ASP A 106 8.80 -8.63 -7.05
C ASP A 106 7.33 -8.89 -6.72
N PHE A 107 6.79 -8.15 -5.75
CA PHE A 107 5.39 -8.28 -5.35
C PHE A 107 4.41 -7.89 -6.47
N TYR A 108 4.74 -6.83 -7.23
CA TYR A 108 3.93 -6.36 -8.35
C TYR A 108 4.80 -5.96 -9.53
N SER A 109 4.40 -6.35 -10.74
CA SER A 109 5.03 -5.96 -11.99
C SER A 109 3.98 -5.54 -13.03
N ASN A 110 4.36 -4.57 -13.87
CA ASN A 110 3.57 -4.13 -15.01
C ASN A 110 4.35 -4.50 -16.28
N ILE A 111 3.91 -5.55 -16.96
CA ILE A 111 4.67 -6.26 -17.99
C ILE A 111 4.08 -6.01 -19.37
N SER A 112 2.77 -5.80 -19.47
CA SER A 112 2.07 -5.90 -20.75
C SER A 112 1.56 -4.56 -21.26
N ASP A 113 1.63 -4.40 -22.59
CA ASP A 113 0.89 -3.37 -23.30
C ASP A 113 -0.57 -3.78 -23.47
N TYR A 114 -1.48 -2.84 -23.22
CA TYR A 114 -2.91 -3.03 -23.39
C TYR A 114 -3.44 -2.13 -24.50
N THR A 115 -4.40 -2.64 -25.26
CA THR A 115 -5.15 -1.86 -26.25
C THR A 115 -6.51 -1.48 -25.71
N PHE A 116 -7.00 -0.31 -26.12
CA PHE A 116 -8.33 0.15 -25.75
C PHE A 116 -9.40 -0.92 -26.04
N PRO A 117 -10.33 -1.22 -25.10
CA PRO A 117 -10.65 -0.48 -23.88
C PRO A 117 -9.97 -1.00 -22.60
N LEU A 118 -8.88 -1.77 -22.72
CA LEU A 118 -8.14 -2.31 -21.58
C LEU A 118 -6.97 -1.40 -21.20
N ILE A 119 -6.70 -1.31 -19.90
CA ILE A 119 -5.50 -0.70 -19.34
C ILE A 119 -4.96 -1.58 -18.21
N SER A 120 -3.66 -1.48 -17.93
CA SER A 120 -3.09 -1.91 -16.65
C SER A 120 -2.87 -0.68 -15.78
N ALA A 121 -3.35 -0.73 -14.54
CA ALA A 121 -3.30 0.42 -13.64
C ALA A 121 -2.62 0.05 -12.31
N GLN A 122 -1.59 0.79 -11.94
CA GLN A 122 -0.97 0.69 -10.62
C GLN A 122 -1.66 1.67 -9.67
N ILE A 123 -2.70 1.19 -8.98
CA ILE A 123 -3.51 1.93 -8.01
C ILE A 123 -3.27 1.36 -6.59
N PRO A 124 -3.67 2.04 -5.50
CA PRO A 124 -3.52 1.51 -4.13
C PRO A 124 -4.50 0.36 -3.82
N LEU A 125 -4.42 -0.71 -4.60
CA LEU A 125 -5.16 -1.95 -4.44
C LEU A 125 -4.37 -2.88 -3.51
N TYR A 126 -4.93 -3.14 -2.33
CA TYR A 126 -4.33 -3.99 -1.31
C TYR A 126 -4.45 -5.46 -1.67
N CYS A 127 -3.30 -6.15 -1.70
CA CYS A 127 -3.22 -7.57 -1.98
C CYS A 127 -2.41 -8.28 -0.89
N VAL A 128 -2.62 -9.59 -0.75
CA VAL A 128 -1.87 -10.42 0.21
C VAL A 128 -0.43 -10.52 -0.30
N TYR A 129 0.56 -10.12 0.47
CA TYR A 129 1.96 -10.26 0.05
C TYR A 129 2.60 -11.55 0.58
N ASN A 130 2.21 -11.96 1.78
CA ASN A 130 2.74 -13.14 2.42
C ASN A 130 1.70 -13.70 3.39
N ALA A 131 1.63 -15.03 3.46
CA ALA A 131 0.88 -15.74 4.48
C ALA A 131 1.77 -16.75 5.20
N ASN A 132 1.70 -16.77 6.53
CA ASN A 132 2.33 -17.78 7.38
C ASN A 132 1.28 -18.82 7.78
N LEU A 133 1.49 -20.06 7.37
CA LEU A 133 0.53 -21.16 7.48
C LEU A 133 1.11 -22.29 8.34
N PRO A 134 0.29 -22.98 9.14
CA PRO A 134 0.73 -24.15 9.89
C PRO A 134 1.02 -25.33 8.94
N ASP A 135 2.08 -26.08 9.19
CA ASP A 135 2.50 -27.23 8.37
C ASP A 135 1.87 -28.57 8.79
N GLY A 136 1.06 -28.56 9.86
CA GLY A 136 0.43 -29.75 10.43
C GLY A 136 1.30 -30.53 11.42
N ASN A 137 2.59 -30.20 11.54
CA ASN A 137 3.56 -30.86 12.45
C ASN A 137 3.99 -29.96 13.62
N GLY A 138 3.32 -28.83 13.81
CA GLY A 138 3.63 -27.85 14.87
C GLY A 138 4.59 -26.74 14.43
N SER A 139 5.00 -26.74 13.16
CA SER A 139 5.81 -25.68 12.55
C SER A 139 4.99 -24.83 11.59
N TYR A 140 5.63 -23.80 11.03
CA TYR A 140 5.03 -22.84 10.11
C TYR A 140 5.84 -22.74 8.82
N TYR A 141 5.17 -22.33 7.76
CA TYR A 141 5.81 -21.96 6.51
C TYR A 141 5.18 -20.71 5.89
N ALA A 142 6.02 -19.99 5.16
CA ALA A 142 5.63 -18.81 4.42
C ALA A 142 5.23 -19.17 2.99
N VAL A 143 4.14 -18.56 2.53
CA VAL A 143 3.73 -18.49 1.12
C VAL A 143 3.79 -17.03 0.70
N ASP A 144 4.66 -16.72 -0.26
CA ASP A 144 4.76 -15.40 -0.87
C ASP A 144 3.90 -15.33 -2.13
N TYR A 145 3.33 -14.17 -2.37
CA TYR A 145 2.41 -13.90 -3.48
C TYR A 145 2.99 -12.79 -4.36
N SER A 146 2.86 -12.96 -5.67
CA SER A 146 3.26 -11.98 -6.68
C SER A 146 2.16 -11.81 -7.72
N TYR A 147 1.92 -10.57 -8.13
CA TYR A 147 0.83 -10.17 -9.01
C TYR A 147 1.40 -9.43 -10.23
N GLY A 148 0.92 -9.77 -11.42
CA GLY A 148 1.29 -9.09 -12.66
C GLY A 148 0.08 -8.47 -13.34
N ASP A 149 0.20 -7.21 -13.75
CA ASP A 149 -0.79 -6.40 -14.46
C ASP A 149 -2.21 -6.42 -13.86
N ALA A 150 -2.56 -5.39 -13.08
CA ALA A 150 -3.94 -5.16 -12.66
C ALA A 150 -4.78 -4.58 -13.81
N VAL A 151 -5.59 -5.43 -14.46
CA VAL A 151 -6.30 -5.10 -15.70
C VAL A 151 -7.65 -4.45 -15.40
N PHE A 152 -7.91 -3.31 -16.04
CA PHE A 152 -9.19 -2.60 -15.99
C PHE A 152 -9.76 -2.42 -17.38
N HIS A 153 -11.09 -2.53 -17.48
CA HIS A 153 -11.84 -2.17 -18.66
C HIS A 153 -12.53 -0.82 -18.46
N ILE A 154 -12.00 0.22 -19.11
CA ILE A 154 -12.39 1.61 -18.83
C ILE A 154 -13.75 2.01 -19.42
N GLN A 155 -14.38 1.15 -20.25
CA GLN A 155 -15.75 1.37 -20.75
C GLN A 155 -16.84 0.68 -19.90
N GLY A 156 -16.55 0.35 -18.64
CA GLY A 156 -17.59 0.03 -17.65
C GLY A 156 -17.67 -1.41 -17.14
N LYS A 157 -16.77 -2.32 -17.57
CA LYS A 157 -16.64 -3.63 -16.88
C LYS A 157 -15.81 -3.54 -15.60
N GLY A 158 -15.05 -2.46 -15.41
CA GLY A 158 -14.28 -2.21 -14.19
C GLY A 158 -13.04 -3.09 -14.10
N PHE A 159 -12.69 -3.50 -12.88
CA PHE A 159 -11.53 -4.35 -12.62
C PHE A 159 -11.79 -5.78 -13.11
N LEU A 160 -10.89 -6.29 -13.94
CA LEU A 160 -10.97 -7.61 -14.55
C LEU A 160 -10.10 -8.65 -13.82
N GLY A 161 -9.19 -8.22 -12.95
CA GLY A 161 -8.26 -9.09 -12.23
C GLY A 161 -6.81 -8.82 -12.60
N PHE A 162 -5.95 -9.73 -12.18
CA PHE A 162 -4.53 -9.73 -12.53
C PHE A 162 -4.29 -10.67 -13.70
N LYS A 163 -3.44 -10.27 -14.65
CA LYS A 163 -3.04 -11.15 -15.76
C LYS A 163 -2.20 -12.31 -15.27
N GLU A 164 -1.31 -12.05 -14.32
CA GLU A 164 -0.43 -13.05 -13.74
C GLU A 164 -0.59 -13.10 -12.22
N PHE A 165 -0.52 -14.31 -11.69
CA PHE A 165 -0.54 -14.57 -10.26
C PHE A 165 0.37 -15.76 -9.95
N THR A 166 1.38 -15.52 -9.13
CA THR A 166 2.39 -16.52 -8.75
C THR A 166 2.45 -16.66 -7.25
N THR A 167 2.65 -17.89 -6.78
CA THR A 167 2.82 -18.20 -5.36
C THR A 167 4.11 -18.99 -5.15
N PHE A 168 4.87 -18.61 -4.14
CA PHE A 168 6.10 -19.31 -3.76
C PHE A 168 5.97 -19.87 -2.34
N ASN A 169 6.23 -21.17 -2.16
CA ASN A 169 6.21 -21.80 -0.85
C ASN A 169 7.63 -22.13 -0.40
N THR A 170 8.00 -21.56 0.74
CA THR A 170 9.33 -21.68 1.37
C THR A 170 9.72 -23.10 1.76
N LEU A 171 8.78 -24.01 2.09
CA LEU A 171 9.10 -25.40 2.45
C LEU A 171 9.50 -26.27 1.26
N THR A 172 8.90 -26.02 0.09
CA THR A 172 9.02 -26.94 -1.03
C THR A 172 10.13 -26.60 -2.01
N THR A 173 10.77 -25.41 -1.90
CA THR A 173 11.73 -24.84 -2.88
C THR A 173 11.30 -24.97 -4.36
N LYS A 174 10.02 -25.26 -4.61
CA LYS A 174 9.43 -25.52 -5.91
C LYS A 174 8.49 -24.39 -6.25
N ASN A 175 8.83 -23.67 -7.31
CA ASN A 175 7.97 -22.67 -7.93
C ASN A 175 6.68 -23.35 -8.39
N LYS A 176 5.53 -22.84 -7.97
CA LYS A 176 4.29 -23.10 -8.69
C LYS A 176 4.25 -22.06 -9.81
N PRO A 177 4.29 -22.45 -11.09
CA PRO A 177 4.34 -21.49 -12.20
C PRO A 177 3.12 -20.56 -12.17
N PRO A 178 3.23 -19.35 -12.77
CA PRO A 178 2.14 -18.40 -12.83
C PRO A 178 0.88 -19.06 -13.36
N TYR A 179 -0.23 -18.89 -12.63
CA TYR A 179 -1.53 -19.23 -13.17
C TYR A 179 -1.93 -18.15 -14.16
N LEU A 180 -1.77 -18.46 -15.45
CA LEU A 180 -2.43 -17.73 -16.52
C LEU A 180 -3.94 -17.99 -16.38
N ILE A 181 -4.67 -17.06 -15.76
CA ILE A 181 -6.12 -17.04 -15.83
C ILE A 181 -6.47 -16.47 -17.21
N THR A 182 -6.42 -17.31 -18.24
CA THR A 182 -6.91 -16.95 -19.59
C THR A 182 -8.42 -17.05 -19.63
N HIS A 183 -9.10 -16.11 -18.98
CA HIS A 183 -10.52 -15.84 -19.21
C HIS A 183 -10.71 -14.33 -19.35
N LEU A 184 -10.24 -13.78 -20.47
CA LEU A 184 -10.70 -12.50 -21.01
C LEU A 184 -11.02 -12.65 -22.49
#